data_AF-A0A954RH65-F1
#
_entry.id   AF-A0A954RH65-F1
#
_cell.length_a   1.000
_cell.length_b   1.000
_cell.length_c   1.000
_cell.angle_alpha   90.00
_cell.angle_beta   90.00
_cell.angle_gamma   90.00
#
_symmetry.space_group_name_H-M   'P 1'
#
loop_
_entity.id
_entity.type
_entity.pdbx_description
1 polymer ?
#
loop_
_entity_poly.entity_id
_entity_poly.type
_entity_poly.pdbx_seq_one_letter_code
_entity_poly.pdbx_strand_id
1 'polypeptide(L)'
;AKAGVDQGFKMVIVLHGSATSAALTDEAFVRRDVKPSSTPEKTDHNPDAKLIGELHKAGVQIVVCGQSLARNGYPVDEVMSEVEVAVSATVTNITLQNQDYAYLPFH
;
A
#
# COMPACT_ATOMS: atom_id res chain seq x y z
N ALA A 1 3.92 -5.09 25.67
CA ALA A 1 5.11 -4.19 25.60
C ALA A 1 4.62 -2.76 25.41
N LYS A 2 5.09 -1.78 26.21
CA LYS A 2 4.94 -0.36 25.86
C LYS A 2 6.10 0.00 24.94
N ALA A 3 6.01 -0.41 23.68
CA ALA A 3 6.89 0.08 22.62
C ALA A 3 6.10 1.15 21.87
N GLY A 4 6.58 2.38 21.87
CA GLY A 4 5.91 3.53 21.25
C GLY A 4 6.33 4.84 21.90
N VAL A 5 6.11 5.95 21.21
CA VAL A 5 6.30 7.30 21.77
C VAL A 5 5.12 7.65 22.69
N ASP A 6 5.35 8.44 23.73
CA ASP A 6 4.37 8.74 24.79
C ASP A 6 3.04 9.33 24.28
N GLN A 7 3.03 9.91 23.08
CA GLN A 7 1.87 10.57 22.46
C GLN A 7 1.39 9.87 21.17
N GLY A 8 1.92 8.70 20.83
CA GLY A 8 1.76 8.13 19.49
C GLY A 8 2.41 8.99 18.40
N PHE A 9 2.34 8.56 17.15
CA PHE A 9 2.87 9.31 16.02
C PHE A 9 1.96 9.15 14.80
N LYS A 10 2.02 10.12 13.89
CA LYS A 10 1.32 10.03 12.59
C LYS A 10 2.16 9.19 11.64
N MET A 11 1.53 8.25 10.96
CA MET A 11 2.18 7.38 9.98
C MET A 11 1.44 7.44 8.66
N VAL A 12 2.21 7.55 7.57
CA VAL A 12 1.73 7.38 6.20
C VAL A 12 2.57 6.29 5.54
N ILE A 13 1.92 5.27 4.98
CA ILE A 13 2.57 4.21 4.20
C ILE A 13 2.39 4.52 2.72
N VAL A 14 3.49 4.60 1.97
CA VAL A 14 3.48 4.90 0.53
C VAL A 14 3.89 3.67 -0.28
N LEU A 15 2.91 2.99 -0.88
CA LEU A 15 3.08 1.80 -1.70
C LEU A 15 3.47 2.17 -3.14
N HIS A 16 4.56 1.59 -3.63
CA HIS A 16 5.02 1.75 -5.01
C HIS A 16 5.83 0.54 -5.48
N GLY A 17 6.21 0.50 -6.76
CA GLY A 17 7.04 -0.61 -7.25
C GLY A 17 6.28 -1.94 -7.24
N SER A 18 6.90 -2.99 -6.71
CA SER A 18 6.28 -4.29 -6.48
C SER A 18 5.22 -4.25 -5.38
N ALA A 19 5.39 -3.42 -4.36
CA ALA A 19 4.43 -3.28 -3.25
C ALA A 19 3.07 -2.71 -3.69
N THR A 20 2.92 -2.25 -4.92
CA THR A 20 1.66 -1.75 -5.48
C THR A 20 0.55 -2.80 -5.45
N SER A 21 0.86 -4.10 -5.56
CA SER A 21 -0.16 -5.17 -5.53
C SER A 21 -0.85 -5.28 -4.16
N ALA A 22 -0.18 -4.89 -3.08
CA ALA A 22 -0.76 -4.90 -1.74
C ALA A 22 -2.00 -4.00 -1.63
N ALA A 23 -2.11 -2.96 -2.47
CA ALA A 23 -3.23 -2.02 -2.47
C ALA A 23 -4.52 -2.56 -3.15
N LEU A 24 -4.44 -3.70 -3.84
CA LEU A 24 -5.55 -4.22 -4.65
C LEU A 24 -6.63 -4.89 -3.78
N THR A 25 -7.88 -4.89 -4.27
CA THR A 25 -8.91 -5.77 -3.68
C THR A 25 -8.53 -7.25 -3.84
N ASP A 26 -9.13 -8.12 -3.04
CA ASP A 26 -8.94 -9.56 -3.13
C ASP A 26 -9.17 -10.09 -4.55
N GLU A 27 -10.25 -9.66 -5.21
CA GLU A 27 -10.60 -10.10 -6.56
C GLU A 27 -9.57 -9.63 -7.59
N ALA A 28 -9.04 -8.41 -7.43
CA ALA A 28 -8.05 -7.85 -8.32
C ALA A 28 -6.67 -8.47 -8.15
N PHE A 29 -6.30 -8.80 -6.92
CA PHE A 29 -5.07 -9.51 -6.58
C PHE A 29 -5.10 -10.94 -7.15
N VAL A 30 -6.13 -11.72 -6.80
CA VAL A 30 -6.28 -13.12 -7.22
C VAL A 30 -6.31 -13.27 -8.74
N ARG A 31 -7.01 -12.38 -9.46
CA ARG A 31 -7.02 -12.40 -10.95
C ARG A 31 -5.63 -12.31 -11.57
N ARG A 32 -4.67 -11.69 -10.88
CA ARG A 32 -3.30 -11.47 -11.36
C ARG A 32 -2.33 -12.54 -10.86
N ASP A 33 -2.55 -13.05 -9.66
CA ASP A 33 -1.77 -14.15 -9.08
C ASP A 33 -1.92 -15.46 -9.88
N VAL A 34 -2.99 -15.59 -10.67
CA VAL A 34 -3.21 -16.69 -11.61
C VAL A 34 -2.27 -16.63 -12.84
N LYS A 35 -1.50 -15.56 -13.04
CA LYS A 35 -0.47 -15.50 -14.08
C LYS A 35 0.76 -16.32 -13.65
N PRO A 36 1.46 -16.99 -14.59
CA PRO A 36 2.43 -18.05 -14.27
C PRO A 36 3.68 -17.48 -13.58
N SER A 37 3.68 -17.45 -12.25
CA SER A 37 4.88 -17.40 -11.42
C SER A 37 5.20 -18.80 -10.91
N SER A 38 6.48 -19.11 -10.79
CA SER A 38 7.06 -20.45 -10.64
C SER A 38 6.88 -21.12 -9.27
N THR A 39 5.83 -20.77 -8.50
CA THR A 39 5.55 -21.39 -7.20
C THR A 39 4.03 -21.41 -6.93
N PRO A 40 3.42 -22.57 -6.63
CA PRO A 40 1.97 -22.77 -6.70
C PRO A 40 1.26 -22.61 -5.35
N GLU A 41 1.57 -21.59 -4.56
CA GLU A 41 0.64 -21.21 -3.49
C GLU A 41 -0.42 -20.30 -4.10
N LYS A 42 -1.48 -20.95 -4.59
CA LYS A 42 -2.67 -20.27 -5.10
C LYS A 42 -3.36 -19.58 -3.93
N THR A 43 -3.16 -18.29 -3.78
CA THR A 43 -3.90 -17.49 -2.78
C THR A 43 -5.30 -17.17 -3.31
N ASP A 44 -6.30 -17.23 -2.43
CA ASP A 44 -7.71 -16.92 -2.72
C ASP A 44 -8.14 -15.51 -2.27
N HIS A 45 -7.19 -14.72 -1.76
CA HIS A 45 -7.36 -13.34 -1.30
C HIS A 45 -6.05 -12.55 -1.44
N ASN A 46 -6.07 -11.25 -1.20
CA ASN A 46 -4.87 -10.44 -1.05
C ASN A 46 -4.31 -10.64 0.38
N PRO A 47 -3.09 -11.18 0.56
CA PRO A 47 -2.55 -11.45 1.89
C PRO A 47 -2.36 -10.19 2.75
N ASP A 48 -2.26 -9.01 2.13
CA ASP A 48 -2.06 -7.73 2.80
C ASP A 48 -3.38 -7.05 3.23
N ALA A 49 -4.53 -7.46 2.68
CA ALA A 49 -5.81 -6.77 2.86
C ALA A 49 -6.22 -6.67 4.33
N LYS A 50 -6.05 -7.76 5.10
CA LYS A 50 -6.35 -7.76 6.54
C LYS A 50 -5.49 -6.76 7.30
N LEU A 51 -4.17 -6.76 7.04
CA LEU A 51 -3.23 -5.86 7.71
C LEU A 51 -3.51 -4.40 7.35
N ILE A 52 -3.77 -4.11 6.07
CA ILE A 52 -4.14 -2.78 5.59
C ILE A 52 -5.41 -2.29 6.29
N GLY A 53 -6.43 -3.13 6.41
CA GLY A 53 -7.65 -2.79 7.13
C GLY A 53 -7.42 -2.53 8.63
N GLU A 54 -6.55 -3.30 9.30
CA GLU A 54 -6.18 -3.09 10.70
C GLU A 54 -5.38 -1.79 10.90
N LEU A 55 -4.44 -1.48 10.01
CA LEU A 55 -3.65 -0.25 10.03
C LEU A 55 -4.52 1.00 9.76
N HIS A 56 -5.41 0.92 8.77
CA HIS A 56 -6.36 1.99 8.48
C HIS A 56 -7.28 2.26 9.68
N LYS A 57 -7.80 1.22 10.34
CA LYS A 57 -8.58 1.34 11.59
C LYS A 57 -7.77 1.95 12.74
N ALA A 58 -6.46 1.75 12.77
CA ALA A 58 -5.55 2.36 13.73
C ALA A 58 -5.16 3.81 13.38
N GLY A 59 -5.66 4.36 12.26
CA GLY A 59 -5.41 5.74 11.83
C GLY A 59 -4.16 5.93 10.97
N VAL A 60 -3.57 4.85 10.45
CA VAL A 60 -2.49 4.93 9.47
C VAL A 60 -3.07 5.27 8.11
N GLN A 61 -2.56 6.33 7.48
CA GLN A 61 -2.93 6.66 6.09
C GLN A 61 -2.12 5.78 5.15
N ILE A 62 -2.78 5.13 4.20
CA ILE A 62 -2.12 4.26 3.23
C ILE A 62 -2.37 4.85 1.85
N VAL A 63 -1.28 5.07 1.11
CA VAL A 63 -1.30 5.73 -0.19
C VAL A 63 -0.59 4.84 -1.20
N VAL A 64 -1.17 4.68 -2.38
CA VAL A 64 -0.54 3.98 -3.50
C VAL A 64 -0.15 4.94 -4.63
N CYS A 65 1.00 4.69 -5.24
CA CYS A 65 1.53 5.45 -6.35
C CYS A 65 0.73 5.18 -7.65
N GLY A 66 -0.01 6.17 -8.14
CA GLY A 66 -0.79 6.09 -9.38
C GLY A 66 0.03 5.78 -10.63
N GLN A 67 1.26 6.29 -10.72
CA GLN A 67 2.18 5.90 -11.79
C GLN A 67 2.61 4.42 -11.71
N SER A 68 2.73 3.87 -10.51
CA SER A 68 3.03 2.43 -10.34
C SER A 68 1.81 1.57 -10.68
N LEU A 69 0.60 2.01 -10.30
CA LEU A 69 -0.66 1.39 -10.75
C LEU A 69 -0.71 1.32 -12.28
N ALA A 70 -0.49 2.45 -12.95
CA ALA A 70 -0.48 2.53 -14.41
C ALA A 70 0.56 1.60 -15.04
N ARG A 71 1.81 1.61 -14.54
CA ARG A 71 2.88 0.74 -15.04
C ARG A 71 2.56 -0.75 -14.88
N ASN A 72 1.92 -1.13 -13.77
CA ASN A 72 1.58 -2.52 -13.48
C ASN A 72 0.24 -2.95 -14.14
N GLY A 73 -0.49 -2.04 -14.80
CA GLY A 73 -1.80 -2.32 -15.39
C GLY A 73 -2.87 -2.58 -14.34
N TYR A 74 -2.84 -1.82 -13.24
CA TYR A 74 -3.79 -1.88 -12.14
C TYR A 74 -4.75 -0.69 -12.24
N PRO A 75 -6.00 -0.90 -12.68
CA PRO A 75 -7.05 0.12 -12.64
C PRO A 75 -7.26 0.69 -11.24
N VAL A 76 -7.66 1.96 -11.17
CA VAL A 76 -7.89 2.67 -9.90
C VAL A 76 -9.11 2.13 -9.14
N ASP A 77 -10.13 1.66 -9.85
CA ASP A 77 -11.34 1.04 -9.28
C ASP A 77 -11.10 -0.37 -8.69
N GLU A 78 -9.89 -0.90 -8.88
CA GLU A 78 -9.45 -2.17 -8.29
C GLU A 78 -8.60 -1.98 -7.01
N VAL A 79 -8.42 -0.75 -6.56
CA VAL A 79 -7.74 -0.41 -5.31
C VAL A 79 -8.73 -0.49 -4.14
N MET A 80 -8.31 -1.05 -3.01
CA MET A 80 -9.11 -1.10 -1.79
C MET A 80 -9.52 0.30 -1.34
N SER A 81 -10.72 0.44 -0.80
CA SER A 81 -11.26 1.73 -0.35
C SER A 81 -10.46 2.41 0.76
N GLU A 82 -9.70 1.62 1.52
CA GLU A 82 -8.80 2.02 2.61
C GLU A 82 -7.50 2.65 2.11
N VAL A 83 -7.22 2.57 0.80
CA VAL A 83 -5.98 3.04 0.18
C VAL A 83 -6.24 4.20 -0.76
N GLU A 84 -5.59 5.33 -0.50
CA GLU A 84 -5.68 6.52 -1.34
C GLU A 84 -4.77 6.42 -2.57
N VAL A 85 -5.24 6.84 -3.73
CA VAL A 85 -4.40 6.91 -4.94
C VAL A 85 -3.79 8.30 -5.09
N ALA A 86 -2.46 8.39 -5.00
CA ALA A 86 -1.72 9.63 -5.25
C ALA A 86 -1.15 9.68 -6.68
N VAL A 87 -0.73 10.87 -7.12
CA VAL A 87 -0.07 11.05 -8.43
C VAL A 87 1.19 10.18 -8.53
N SER A 88 2.10 10.29 -7.56
CA SER A 88 3.31 9.47 -7.49
C SER A 88 3.86 9.36 -6.09
N ALA A 89 4.55 8.25 -5.79
CA ALA A 89 5.26 8.10 -4.52
C ALA A 89 6.34 9.17 -4.31
N THR A 90 7.02 9.60 -5.37
CA THR A 90 8.06 10.64 -5.29
C THR A 90 7.47 11.97 -4.80
N VAL A 91 6.37 12.42 -5.41
CA VAL A 91 5.71 13.67 -4.99
C VAL A 91 5.14 13.52 -3.57
N THR A 92 4.47 12.40 -3.27
CA THR A 92 3.94 12.13 -1.93
C THR A 92 5.04 12.19 -0.85
N ASN A 93 6.17 11.51 -1.06
CA ASN A 93 7.28 11.50 -0.10
C ASN A 93 7.90 12.89 0.08
N ILE A 94 8.05 13.67 -0.99
CA ILE A 94 8.58 15.05 -0.89
C ILE A 94 7.59 15.94 -0.12
N THR A 95 6.30 15.84 -0.42
CA THR A 95 5.26 16.59 0.28
C THR A 95 5.21 16.26 1.76
N LEU A 96 5.26 14.98 2.14
CA LEU A 96 5.26 14.55 3.53
C LEU A 96 6.51 15.02 4.28
N GLN A 97 7.70 14.89 3.68
CA GLN A 97 8.94 15.40 4.29
C GLN A 97 8.90 16.91 4.51
N ASN A 98 8.31 17.67 3.57
CA ASN A 98 8.10 19.12 3.74
C ASN A 98 7.04 19.47 4.81
N GLN A 99 6.27 18.48 5.27
CA GLN A 99 5.34 18.58 6.40
C GLN A 99 5.95 17.98 7.68
N ASP A 100 7.27 17.94 7.77
CA ASP A 100 8.05 17.46 8.92
C ASP A 100 7.87 15.96 9.23
N TYR A 101 7.43 15.14 8.26
CA TYR A 101 7.47 13.69 8.41
C TYR A 101 8.89 13.17 8.22
N ALA A 102 9.34 12.33 9.16
CA ALA A 102 10.53 11.53 8.96
C ALA A 102 10.31 10.50 7.84
N TYR A 103 11.27 10.37 6.93
CA TYR A 103 11.23 9.40 5.84
C TYR A 103 11.97 8.11 6.21
N LEU A 104 11.27 6.98 6.10
CA LEU A 104 11.81 5.63 6.35
C LEU A 104 11.63 4.78 5.08
N PRO A 105 12.70 4.56 4.28
CA PRO A 105 12.64 3.71 3.11
C PRO A 105 12.69 2.22 3.48
N PHE A 106 11.89 1.41 2.79
CA PHE A 106 11.96 -0.06 2.82
C PHE A 106 12.14 -0.55 1.38
N HIS A 107 13.06 -1.50 1.16
CA HIS A 107 13.48 -1.99 -0.15
C HIS A 107 13.39 -3.52 -0.22
#